data_AF-A0A3Q0R5Z8-F1
#
_entry.id   AF-A0A3Q0R5Z8-F1
#
_cell.length_a   1.000
_cell.length_b   1.000
_cell.length_c   1.000
_cell.angle_alpha   90.00
_cell.angle_beta   90.00
_cell.angle_gamma   90.00
#
_symmetry.space_group_name_H-M   'P 1'
#
loop_
_entity.id
_entity.type
_entity.pdbx_description
1 polymer ?
#
loop_
_entity_poly.entity_id
_entity_poly.type
_entity_poly.pdbx_seq_one_letter_code
_entity_poly.pdbx_strand_id
1 'polypeptide(L)' 'MQNHCAVPNCPSGKSDPQPLFRFPSDAERSKKWVEKCQRQDLIDKSPGHLSRYYRVCGKHFGPSLIDTLHYKCK' A
#
# COMPACT_ATOMS: atom_id res chain seq x y z
N MET A 1 -2.25 13.97 11.30
CA MET A 1 -2.40 12.85 10.35
C MET A 1 -1.19 12.87 9.42
N GLN A 2 -0.38 11.81 9.37
CA GLN A 2 0.81 11.82 8.49
C GLN A 2 0.36 11.50 7.06
N ASN A 3 0.53 12.45 6.14
CA ASN A 3 0.27 12.28 4.70
C ASN A 3 1.44 11.56 4.01
N HIS A 4 2.03 10.58 4.70
CA HIS A 4 3.22 9.89 4.23
C HIS A 4 2.87 8.43 3.97
N CYS A 5 3.49 7.88 2.93
CA CYS A 5 3.35 6.48 2.63
C CYS A 5 4.06 5.64 3.71
N ALA A 6 3.46 4.50 4.06
CA ALA A 6 4.02 3.55 5.00
C ALA A 6 5.28 2.87 4.47
N VAL A 7 5.48 2.85 3.14
CA VAL A 7 6.67 2.28 2.51
C VAL A 7 7.89 3.14 2.83
N PRO A 8 8.96 2.56 3.40
CA PRO A 8 10.20 3.28 3.65
C PRO A 8 10.78 3.79 2.33
N ASN A 9 11.37 4.99 2.34
CA ASN A 9 11.93 5.65 1.15
C ASN A 9 10.92 6.02 0.05
N CYS A 10 9.62 6.05 0.35
CA CYS A 10 8.63 6.53 -0.62
C CYS A 10 8.73 8.06 -0.81
N PRO A 11 8.97 8.58 -2.02
CA PRO A 11 9.08 10.02 -2.29
C PRO A 11 7.72 10.75 -2.28
N SER A 12 6.62 10.06 -1.98
CA SER A 12 5.22 10.51 -2.18
C SER A 12 4.75 11.66 -1.25
N GLY A 13 5.65 12.44 -0.65
CA GLY A 13 5.30 13.44 0.36
C GLY A 13 5.33 14.90 -0.07
N LYS A 14 5.90 15.25 -1.24
CA LYS A 14 6.17 16.68 -1.56
C LYS A 14 5.79 17.15 -2.96
N SER A 15 5.87 16.29 -3.97
CA SER A 15 5.78 16.73 -5.38
C SER A 15 4.63 16.09 -6.16
N ASP A 16 3.88 15.16 -5.56
CA ASP A 16 2.85 14.43 -6.28
C ASP A 16 1.73 13.98 -5.33
N PRO A 17 0.54 14.61 -5.37
CA PRO A 17 -0.60 14.23 -4.55
C PRO A 17 -1.20 12.91 -5.07
N GLN A 18 -0.58 11.80 -4.69
CA GLN A 18 -1.07 10.47 -5.04
C GLN A 18 -2.18 10.03 -4.09
N PRO A 19 -3.16 9.25 -4.59
CA PRO A 19 -4.16 8.64 -3.74
C PRO A 19 -3.48 7.73 -2.70
N LEU A 20 -3.78 8.01 -1.43
CA LEU A 20 -3.32 7.25 -0.28
C LEU A 20 -4.43 6.27 0.14
N PHE A 21 -4.13 4.98 0.02
CA PHE A 21 -5.02 3.90 0.40
C PHE A 21 -4.81 3.46 1.84
N ARG A 22 -5.89 3.06 2.51
CA ARG A 22 -5.83 2.50 3.87
C ARG A 22 -5.55 1.01 3.79
N PHE A 23 -4.91 0.46 4.82
CA PHE A 23 -4.81 -0.97 4.96
C PHE A 23 -6.21 -1.61 5.04
N PRO A 24 -6.43 -2.75 4.37
CA PRO A 24 -7.68 -3.49 4.45
C PRO A 24 -7.90 -4.05 5.86
N SER A 25 -9.16 -4.20 6.25
CA SER A 25 -9.54 -4.81 7.53
C SER A 25 -9.23 -6.31 7.59
N ASP A 26 -9.15 -6.97 6.43
CA ASP A 26 -8.76 -8.38 6.31
C ASP A 26 -7.31 -8.60 6.74
N ALA A 27 -7.09 -9.43 7.75
CA ALA A 27 -5.76 -9.73 8.28
C ALA A 27 -4.82 -10.31 7.20
N GLU A 28 -5.32 -11.22 6.34
CA GLU A 28 -4.51 -11.80 5.27
C GLU A 28 -4.08 -10.77 4.22
N ARG A 29 -5.00 -9.91 3.77
CA ARG A 29 -4.66 -8.86 2.80
C ARG A 29 -3.74 -7.82 3.41
N SER A 30 -3.99 -7.45 4.68
CA SER A 30 -3.16 -6.50 5.41
C SER A 30 -1.73 -7.05 5.55
N LYS A 31 -1.58 -8.33 5.90
CA LYS A 31 -0.27 -9.00 5.94
C LYS A 31 0.43 -8.97 4.58
N LYS A 32 -0.26 -9.31 3.49
CA LYS A 32 0.30 -9.22 2.13
C LYS A 32 0.75 -7.79 1.78
N TRP A 33 -0.02 -6.78 2.18
CA TRP A 33 0.37 -5.38 1.98
C TRP A 33 1.63 -5.04 2.76
N VAL A 34 1.72 -5.44 4.02
CA VAL A 34 2.89 -5.22 4.86
C VAL A 34 4.13 -5.92 4.29
N GLU A 35 4.00 -7.17 3.87
CA GLU A 35 5.05 -7.94 3.21
C GLU A 35 5.54 -7.25 1.94
N LYS A 36 4.62 -6.77 1.09
CA LYS A 36 4.97 -6.00 -0.11
C LYS A 36 5.60 -4.64 0.20
N CYS A 37 5.23 -4.01 1.31
CA CYS A 37 5.85 -2.77 1.78
C CYS A 37 7.23 -3.01 2.42
N GLN A 38 7.69 -4.26 2.51
CA GLN A 38 8.94 -4.68 3.17
C GLN A 38 9.06 -4.13 4.60
N ARG A 39 7.93 -3.99 5.29
CA ARG A 39 7.84 -3.40 6.64
C ARG A 39 7.57 -4.50 7.67
N GLN A 40 8.62 -5.22 8.06
CA GLN A 40 8.47 -6.29 9.05
C GLN A 40 7.90 -5.77 10.38
N ASP A 41 8.21 -4.53 10.78
CA ASP A 41 7.69 -3.88 12.00
C ASP A 41 6.16 -3.74 12.04
N LEU A 42 5.50 -3.81 10.88
CA LEU A 42 4.05 -3.70 10.75
C LEU A 42 3.36 -5.06 10.75
N ILE A 43 4.10 -6.18 10.62
CA ILE A 43 3.53 -7.54 10.57
C ILE A 43 2.91 -7.89 11.92
N ASP A 44 3.55 -7.51 13.02
CA ASP A 44 3.08 -7.76 14.38
C ASP A 44 1.99 -6.78 14.84
N LYS A 45 1.60 -5.82 13.99
CA LYS A 45 0.58 -4.82 14.32
C LYS A 45 -0.81 -5.29 13.90
N SER A 46 -1.83 -4.90 14.66
CA SER A 46 -3.21 -5.22 14.32
C SER A 46 -3.65 -4.47 13.05
N PRO A 47 -4.47 -5.09 12.19
CA PRO A 47 -4.96 -4.46 10.97
C PRO A 47 -5.75 -3.17 11.25
N GLY A 48 -6.41 -3.07 12.40
CA GLY A 48 -7.05 -1.83 12.85
C GLY A 48 -6.06 -0.70 13.16
N HIS A 49 -4.89 -1.02 13.74
CA HIS A 49 -3.83 -0.03 13.95
C HIS A 49 -3.24 0.41 12.60
N LEU A 50 -2.99 -0.55 11.70
CA LEU A 50 -2.49 -0.30 10.36
C LEU A 50 -3.43 0.61 9.56
N SER A 51 -4.73 0.31 9.55
CA SER A 51 -5.74 1.09 8.82
C SER A 51 -6.02 2.45 9.43
N ARG A 52 -5.67 2.69 10.70
CA ARG A 52 -5.83 4.00 11.35
C ARG A 52 -4.62 4.91 11.14
N TYR A 53 -3.41 4.38 11.32
CA TYR A 53 -2.18 5.18 11.36
C TYR A 53 -1.36 5.14 10.07
N TYR A 54 -1.52 4.10 9.25
CA TYR A 54 -0.68 3.88 8.08
C TYR A 54 -1.48 3.97 6.78
N ARG A 55 -0.84 4.49 5.74
CA ARG A 55 -1.41 4.69 4.40
C ARG A 55 -0.39 4.26 3.35
N VAL A 56 -0.82 3.69 2.24
CA VAL A 56 0.07 3.29 1.13
C VAL A 56 -0.36 4.05 -0.13
N CYS A 57 0.57 4.66 -0.86
CA CYS A 57 0.22 5.41 -2.08
C CYS A 57 0.00 4.47 -3.28
N GLY A 58 -0.80 4.94 -4.24
CA GLY A 58 -1.09 4.30 -5.53
C GLY A 58 0.12 3.72 -6.26
N LYS A 59 1.29 4.38 -6.15
CA LYS A 59 2.55 3.97 -6.83
C LYS A 59 3.05 2.59 -6.42
N HIS A 60 2.72 2.11 -5.23
CA HIS A 60 3.10 0.78 -4.76
C HIS A 60 2.06 -0.30 -5.08
N PHE A 61 0.87 0.12 -5.52
CA PHE A 61 -0.08 -0.75 -6.16
C PHE A 61 0.34 -0.87 -7.62
N GLY A 62 1.22 -1.84 -7.89
CA GLY A 62 1.71 -2.06 -9.24
C GLY A 62 0.55 -2.28 -10.23
N PRO A 63 0.74 -1.92 -11.51
CA PRO A 63 -0.22 -2.24 -12.58
C PRO A 63 -0.46 -3.75 -12.72
N SER A 64 0.35 -4.60 -12.09
CA SER A 64 0.24 -6.06 -12.08
C SER A 64 -1.02 -6.62 -11.37
N LEU A 65 -1.88 -5.78 -10.81
CA LEU A 65 -3.25 -6.14 -10.39
C LEU A 65 -4.34 -5.63 -11.36
N ILE A 66 -3.97 -4.82 -12.34
CA ILE A 66 -4.83 -4.27 -13.40
C ILE A 66 -4.50 -4.89 -14.77
N ASP A 67 -3.30 -5.49 -14.94
CA ASP A 67 -2.79 -5.93 -16.24
C ASP A 67 -3.34 -7.29 -16.75
N THR A 68 -4.18 -8.00 -15.99
CA THR A 68 -4.77 -9.25 -16.50
C THR A 68 -5.95 -9.05 -17.46
N LEU A 69 -6.26 -7.81 -17.88
CA LEU A 69 -7.28 -7.54 -18.91
C LEU A 69 -6.75 -6.82 -20.17
N HIS A 70 -5.44 -6.79 -20.41
CA HIS A 70 -4.90 -6.27 -21.68
C HIS A 70 -3.89 -7.21 -22.36
N TYR A 71 -4.26 -8.49 -22.53
CA TYR A 71 -3.61 -9.35 -23.52
C TYR A 71 -4.61 -10.04 -24.43
N LYS A 72 -5.08 -9.31 -25.46
CA LYS A 72 -4.97 -9.70 -26.88
C LYS A 72 -5.66 -8.67 -27.78
N CYS A 73 -4.89 -7.69 -28.24
CA CYS A 73 -5.02 -7.23 -29.62
C CYS A 73 -3.80 -7.77 -30.37
N LYS A 74 -3.99 -8.88 -31.07
CA LYS A 74 -3.24 -9.18 -32.29
C LYS A 74 -4.16 -9.97 -33.21
#